data_AF-A0A811VCE6-F1
#
_entry.id   AF-A0A811VCE6-F1
#
_cell.length_a   1.000
_cell.length_b   1.000
_cell.length_c   1.000
_cell.angle_alpha   90.00
_cell.angle_beta   90.00
_cell.angle_gamma   90.00
#
_symmetry.space_group_name_H-M   'P 1'
#
loop_
_entity.id
_entity.type
_entity.pdbx_description
1 polymer ?
#
loop_
_entity_poly.entity_id
_entity_poly.type
_entity_poly.pdbx_seq_one_letter_code
_entity_poly.pdbx_strand_id
1 'polypeptide(L)'
;MENSNKLQIIYPDDENSSPHPHCPHGPTLLFQTPNNVNNETTGSYYACAAHRDKRLCNFHLSAEDLTPQKVAKRYELEQFTNVYKEQRQKFLAKKNTVGRHFCLGCNVPLLRDEHLAHAGHEIVWNLSDKF
;
A
#
# COMPACT_ATOMS: atom_id res chain seq x y z
N MET A 1 -5.36 -40.34 -17.35
CA MET A 1 -6.09 -39.17 -16.81
C MET A 1 -5.05 -38.30 -16.12
N GLU A 2 -4.62 -37.22 -16.76
CA GLU A 2 -3.65 -36.29 -16.18
C GLU A 2 -4.26 -35.57 -14.97
N ASN A 3 -3.53 -35.54 -13.86
CA ASN A 3 -3.92 -34.86 -12.63
C ASN A 3 -4.03 -33.35 -12.86
N SER A 4 -5.23 -32.84 -13.14
CA SER A 4 -5.45 -31.43 -13.47
C SER A 4 -5.51 -30.47 -12.28
N ASN A 5 -4.94 -30.80 -11.11
CA ASN A 5 -4.82 -29.86 -9.98
C ASN A 5 -3.50 -29.06 -10.05
N LYS A 6 -3.28 -28.33 -11.14
CA LYS A 6 -2.09 -27.47 -11.29
C LYS A 6 -2.30 -26.16 -10.53
N LEU A 7 -1.35 -25.82 -9.64
CA LEU A 7 -1.31 -24.52 -8.98
C LEU A 7 -1.17 -23.41 -10.02
N GLN A 8 -2.09 -22.45 -10.01
CA GLN A 8 -2.03 -21.24 -10.81
C GLN A 8 -1.47 -20.08 -9.99
N ILE A 9 -0.72 -19.22 -10.66
CA ILE A 9 -0.12 -18.01 -10.09
C ILE A 9 -0.58 -16.85 -10.96
N ILE A 10 -1.26 -15.88 -10.35
CA ILE A 10 -1.73 -14.66 -11.00
C ILE A 10 -0.84 -13.49 -10.56
N TYR A 11 -0.45 -12.66 -11.53
CA TYR A 11 0.40 -11.48 -11.35
C TYR A 11 -0.46 -10.21 -11.26
N PRO A 12 0.01 -9.18 -10.53
CA PRO A 12 -0.73 -7.93 -10.34
C PRO A 12 -0.83 -7.05 -11.60
N ASP A 13 -0.03 -7.31 -12.64
CA ASP A 13 0.10 -6.44 -13.82
C ASP A 13 -0.92 -6.77 -14.93
N ASP A 14 -1.91 -7.62 -14.67
CA ASP A 14 -3.03 -7.79 -15.59
C ASP A 14 -3.91 -6.54 -15.47
N GLU A 15 -3.94 -5.67 -16.50
CA GLU A 15 -4.60 -4.35 -16.49
C GLU A 15 -6.09 -4.40 -16.10
N ASN A 16 -6.73 -5.57 -16.18
CA ASN A 16 -8.12 -5.78 -15.78
C ASN A 16 -8.29 -6.44 -14.40
N SER A 17 -7.20 -6.66 -13.65
CA SER A 17 -7.22 -7.34 -12.36
C SER A 17 -7.38 -6.37 -11.18
N SER A 18 -7.99 -6.88 -10.10
CA SER A 18 -8.06 -6.12 -8.86
C SER A 18 -6.66 -5.94 -8.27
N PRO A 19 -6.34 -4.77 -7.67
CA PRO A 19 -5.00 -4.51 -7.16
C PRO A 19 -4.64 -5.52 -6.06
N HIS A 20 -3.48 -6.15 -6.21
CA HIS A 20 -2.98 -7.09 -5.21
C HIS A 20 -2.53 -6.37 -3.93
N PRO A 21 -2.72 -6.99 -2.75
CA PRO A 21 -2.14 -6.47 -1.54
C PRO A 21 -0.62 -6.52 -1.60
N HIS A 22 0.03 -5.67 -0.83
CA HIS A 22 1.48 -5.57 -0.75
C HIS A 22 1.99 -6.18 0.56
N CYS A 23 3.17 -6.80 0.48
CA CYS A 23 3.98 -7.07 1.65
C CYS A 23 5.11 -6.02 1.73
N PRO A 24 5.97 -6.04 2.76
CA PRO A 24 7.13 -5.15 2.85
C PRO A 24 8.11 -5.24 1.66
N HIS A 25 7.99 -6.28 0.83
CA HIS A 25 8.82 -6.53 -0.35
C HIS A 25 8.12 -6.15 -1.67
N GLY A 26 6.92 -5.55 -1.62
CA GLY A 26 6.15 -5.13 -2.79
C GLY A 26 4.88 -5.95 -3.02
N PRO A 27 4.31 -5.90 -4.25
CA PRO A 27 3.10 -6.61 -4.62
C PRO A 27 3.19 -8.11 -4.36
N THR A 28 2.08 -8.70 -3.93
CA THR A 28 1.97 -10.15 -3.71
C THR A 28 1.51 -10.86 -4.97
N LEU A 29 1.67 -12.18 -5.01
CA LEU A 29 1.09 -13.04 -6.05
C LEU A 29 -0.13 -13.75 -5.49
N LEU A 30 -1.15 -13.95 -6.33
CA LEU A 30 -2.31 -14.76 -6.00
C LEU A 30 -2.05 -16.21 -6.43
N PHE A 31 -2.08 -17.11 -5.46
CA PHE A 31 -1.96 -18.54 -5.64
C PHE A 31 -3.35 -19.16 -5.57
N GLN A 32 -3.74 -19.97 -6.55
CA GLN A 32 -5.02 -20.64 -6.55
C GLN A 32 -4.95 -22.01 -7.21
N THR A 33 -5.77 -22.96 -6.77
CA THR A 33 -5.93 -24.25 -7.46
C THR A 33 -7.34 -24.29 -8.07
N PRO A 34 -7.47 -24.33 -9.40
CA PRO A 34 -8.77 -24.42 -10.05
C PRO A 34 -9.38 -25.80 -9.81
N ASN A 35 -10.66 -25.83 -9.46
CA ASN A 35 -11.47 -27.04 -9.42
C ASN A 35 -12.01 -27.32 -10.82
N ASN A 36 -11.45 -28.32 -11.50
CA ASN A 36 -11.82 -28.69 -12.87
C ASN A 36 -13.27 -29.17 -13.03
N VAL A 37 -13.98 -29.45 -11.94
CA VAL A 37 -15.36 -29.93 -11.98
C VAL A 37 -16.36 -28.77 -12.04
N ASN A 38 -16.04 -27.63 -11.40
CA ASN A 38 -17.00 -26.54 -11.18
C ASN A 38 -16.51 -25.18 -11.72
N ASN A 39 -15.26 -25.11 -12.19
CA ASN A 39 -14.56 -23.85 -12.49
C ASN A 39 -14.44 -22.89 -11.28
N GLU A 40 -14.63 -23.41 -10.07
CA GLU A 40 -14.44 -22.70 -8.80
C GLU A 40 -12.97 -22.79 -8.40
N THR A 41 -12.47 -21.81 -7.64
CA THR A 41 -11.14 -21.89 -7.03
C THR A 41 -11.31 -22.07 -5.53
N THR A 42 -10.62 -23.05 -4.94
CA THR A 42 -10.64 -23.27 -3.50
C THR A 42 -9.26 -23.00 -2.91
N GLY A 43 -9.24 -22.34 -1.75
CA GLY A 43 -8.01 -22.05 -1.02
C GLY A 43 -7.09 -21.05 -1.74
N SER A 44 -7.64 -20.07 -2.45
CA SER A 44 -6.86 -19.01 -3.09
C SER A 44 -6.27 -18.06 -2.04
N TYR A 45 -4.99 -17.71 -2.16
CA TYR A 45 -4.32 -16.83 -1.20
C TYR A 45 -3.24 -15.95 -1.83
N TYR A 46 -3.00 -14.80 -1.22
CA TYR A 46 -1.92 -13.89 -1.56
C TYR A 46 -0.69 -14.18 -0.70
N ALA A 47 0.48 -14.29 -1.33
CA ALA A 47 1.77 -14.45 -0.66
C ALA A 47 2.89 -13.66 -1.36
N CYS A 48 4.01 -13.48 -0.65
CA CYS A 48 5.14 -12.68 -1.11
C CYS A 48 5.73 -13.22 -2.43
N ALA A 49 5.96 -12.32 -3.39
CA ALA A 49 6.61 -12.64 -4.66
C ALA A 49 8.11 -12.93 -4.50
N ALA A 50 8.79 -12.18 -3.63
CA ALA A 50 10.25 -12.23 -3.45
C ALA A 50 10.72 -13.34 -2.50
N HIS A 51 9.92 -13.70 -1.50
CA HIS A 51 10.33 -14.60 -0.41
C HIS A 51 9.22 -15.60 -0.05
N ARG A 52 9.42 -16.87 -0.44
CA ARG A 52 8.50 -17.98 -0.11
C ARG A 52 8.71 -18.53 1.31
N ASP A 53 9.88 -18.29 1.90
CA ASP A 53 10.16 -18.67 3.28
C ASP A 53 9.42 -17.72 4.23
N LYS A 54 8.54 -18.28 5.07
CA LYS A 54 7.74 -17.52 6.06
C LYS A 54 8.61 -16.78 7.08
N ARG A 55 9.87 -17.19 7.27
CA ARG A 55 10.85 -16.51 8.12
C ARG A 55 11.37 -15.23 7.49
N LEU A 56 11.40 -15.15 6.16
CA LEU A 56 11.82 -13.98 5.40
C LEU A 56 10.63 -13.07 5.06
N CYS A 57 9.46 -13.64 4.82
CA CYS A 57 8.22 -12.88 4.72
C CYS A 57 7.03 -13.71 5.21
N ASN A 58 6.41 -13.28 6.30
CA ASN A 58 5.24 -13.96 6.88
C ASN A 58 3.91 -13.52 6.25
N PHE A 59 3.94 -12.77 5.14
CA PHE A 59 2.72 -12.27 4.49
C PHE A 59 1.90 -13.43 3.91
N HIS A 60 0.67 -13.55 4.38
CA HIS A 60 -0.34 -14.46 3.87
C HIS A 60 -1.73 -13.83 4.01
N LEU A 61 -2.59 -13.94 3.00
CA LEU A 61 -3.98 -13.47 3.03
C LEU A 61 -4.87 -14.42 2.23
N SER A 62 -5.98 -14.89 2.79
CA SER A 62 -6.97 -15.59 1.96
C SER A 62 -7.58 -14.63 0.94
N ALA A 63 -7.84 -15.07 -0.28
CA ALA A 63 -8.43 -14.21 -1.30
C ALA A 63 -9.85 -13.73 -0.90
N GLU A 64 -10.60 -14.58 -0.19
CA GLU A 64 -11.91 -14.25 0.39
C GLU A 64 -11.84 -13.16 1.47
N ASP A 65 -10.66 -12.98 2.06
CA ASP A 65 -10.39 -11.99 3.11
C ASP A 65 -9.94 -10.64 2.56
N LEU A 66 -9.82 -10.48 1.24
CA LEU A 66 -9.46 -9.22 0.62
C LEU A 66 -10.68 -8.27 0.57
N THR A 67 -11.10 -7.78 1.73
CA THR A 67 -12.11 -6.72 1.85
C THR A 67 -11.45 -5.37 2.15
N PRO A 68 -12.07 -4.23 1.75
CA PRO A 68 -11.54 -2.90 2.04
C PRO A 68 -11.22 -2.67 3.52
N GLN A 69 -12.05 -3.20 4.43
CA GLN A 69 -11.87 -3.06 5.87
C GLN A 69 -10.65 -3.86 6.38
N LYS A 70 -10.48 -5.10 5.90
CA LYS A 70 -9.32 -5.94 6.26
C LYS A 70 -8.02 -5.37 5.71
N VAL A 71 -8.05 -4.83 4.48
CA VAL A 71 -6.94 -4.10 3.86
C VAL A 71 -6.59 -2.86 4.69
N ALA A 72 -7.57 -2.00 5.00
CA ALA A 72 -7.36 -0.79 5.77
C ALA A 72 -6.76 -1.08 7.16
N LYS A 73 -7.28 -2.10 7.86
CA LYS A 73 -6.74 -2.55 9.14
C LYS A 73 -5.30 -3.06 9.00
N ARG A 74 -5.00 -3.85 7.96
CA ARG A 74 -3.69 -4.46 7.76
C ARG A 74 -2.58 -3.43 7.52
N TYR A 75 -2.85 -2.41 6.73
CA TYR A 75 -1.88 -1.33 6.47
C TYR A 75 -2.03 -0.15 7.42
N GLU A 76 -2.83 -0.31 8.48
CA GLU A 76 -3.10 0.75 9.47
C GLU A 76 -3.53 2.06 8.80
N LEU A 77 -4.25 1.97 7.67
CA LEU A 77 -4.54 3.12 6.81
C LEU A 77 -5.33 4.18 7.56
N GLU A 78 -6.16 3.81 8.52
CA GLU A 78 -6.89 4.76 9.36
C GLU A 78 -5.93 5.64 10.18
N GLN A 79 -4.87 5.07 10.76
CA GLN A 79 -3.88 5.83 11.52
C GLN A 79 -3.14 6.80 10.60
N PHE A 80 -2.62 6.30 9.48
CA PHE A 80 -1.95 7.15 8.47
C PHE A 80 -2.86 8.24 7.93
N THR A 81 -4.12 7.89 7.62
CA THR A 81 -5.11 8.83 7.08
C THR A 81 -5.47 9.89 8.11
N ASN A 82 -5.61 9.53 9.39
CA ASN A 82 -5.91 10.48 10.45
C ASN A 82 -4.75 11.44 10.69
N VAL A 83 -3.52 10.93 10.79
CA VAL A 83 -2.31 11.76 10.90
C VAL A 83 -2.19 12.70 9.70
N TYR A 84 -2.37 12.19 8.49
CA TYR A 84 -2.35 13.00 7.27
C TYR A 84 -3.45 14.07 7.26
N LYS A 85 -4.68 13.71 7.63
CA LYS A 85 -5.82 14.65 7.72
C LYS A 85 -5.52 15.77 8.71
N GLU A 86 -5.02 15.44 9.90
CA GLU A 86 -4.65 16.42 10.92
C GLU A 86 -3.53 17.34 10.45
N GLN A 87 -2.46 16.77 9.89
CA GLN A 87 -1.34 17.54 9.34
C GLN A 87 -1.80 18.45 8.19
N ARG A 88 -2.63 17.94 7.27
CA ARG A 88 -3.20 18.71 6.17
C ARG A 88 -4.10 19.85 6.67
N GLN A 89 -4.94 19.62 7.68
CA GLN A 89 -5.78 20.67 8.26
C GLN A 89 -4.93 21.77 8.90
N LYS A 90 -3.91 21.41 9.69
CA LYS A 90 -2.96 22.38 10.27
C LYS A 90 -2.24 23.18 9.18
N PHE A 91 -1.83 22.50 8.11
CA PHE A 91 -1.14 23.11 6.97
C PHE A 91 -2.03 24.11 6.22
N LEU A 92 -3.28 23.75 5.92
CA LEU A 92 -4.23 24.60 5.18
C LEU A 92 -4.82 25.74 6.03
N ALA A 93 -4.87 25.60 7.36
CA ALA A 93 -5.36 26.65 8.24
C ALA A 93 -4.46 27.91 8.26
N LYS A 94 -3.21 27.81 7.79
CA LYS A 94 -2.28 28.94 7.71
C LYS A 94 -2.59 29.79 6.46
N LYS A 95 -3.15 30.98 6.70
CA LYS A 95 -3.44 31.99 5.64
C LYS A 95 -2.19 32.57 4.97
N ASN A 96 -1.06 32.60 5.68
CA ASN A 96 0.22 33.00 5.08
C ASN A 96 0.93 31.76 4.56
N THR A 97 1.25 31.77 3.27
CA THR A 97 1.90 30.67 2.57
C THR A 97 3.42 30.67 2.74
N VAL A 98 4.00 31.77 3.22
CA VAL A 98 5.42 31.87 3.56
C VAL A 98 5.71 30.94 4.74
N GLY A 99 6.64 30.01 4.54
CA GLY A 99 6.95 28.96 5.53
C GLY A 99 6.10 27.70 5.40
N ARG A 100 5.37 27.51 4.29
CA ARG A 100 4.77 26.21 3.95
C ARG A 100 5.72 25.44 3.05
N HIS A 101 6.16 24.28 3.50
CA HIS A 101 7.06 23.41 2.75
C HIS A 101 6.50 22.00 2.66
N PHE A 102 7.09 21.16 1.82
CA PHE A 102 6.75 19.74 1.76
C PHE A 102 8.02 18.92 1.60
N CYS A 103 8.24 17.98 2.50
CA CYS A 103 9.37 17.07 2.44
C CYS A 103 9.01 15.89 1.54
N LEU A 104 9.68 15.72 0.40
CA LEU A 104 9.45 14.62 -0.51
C LEU A 104 9.96 13.30 0.07
N GLY A 105 11.08 13.33 0.80
CA GLY A 105 11.65 12.13 1.44
C GLY A 105 10.77 11.55 2.55
N CYS A 106 10.05 12.39 3.28
CA CYS A 106 9.14 11.97 4.35
C CYS A 106 7.68 11.92 3.91
N ASN A 107 7.36 12.50 2.76
CA ASN A 107 6.00 12.67 2.25
C ASN A 107 5.05 13.39 3.24
N VAL A 108 5.54 14.47 3.87
CA VAL A 108 4.77 15.25 4.87
C VAL A 108 4.83 16.75 4.61
N PRO A 109 3.73 17.48 4.88
CA PRO A 109 3.75 18.94 4.91
C PRO A 109 4.56 19.43 6.11
N LEU A 110 5.29 20.53 5.91
CA LEU A 110 6.09 21.19 6.94
C LEU A 110 5.67 22.64 7.11
N LEU A 111 5.68 23.12 8.35
CA LEU A 111 5.38 24.49 8.74
C LEU A 111 6.60 25.17 9.37
N ARG A 112 6.93 26.35 8.87
CA ARG A 112 7.99 27.24 9.38
C ARG A 112 9.33 26.50 9.51
N ASP A 113 9.85 26.43 10.73
CA ASP A 113 11.19 25.94 11.05
C ASP A 113 11.26 24.41 11.21
N GLU A 114 10.15 23.70 10.96
CA GLU A 114 10.11 22.23 10.96
C GLU A 114 11.09 21.62 9.95
N HIS A 115 11.47 22.36 8.90
CA HIS A 115 12.44 21.93 7.89
C HIS A 115 13.82 21.59 8.45
N LEU A 116 14.20 22.13 9.62
CA LEU A 116 15.49 21.82 10.24
C LEU A 116 15.64 20.34 10.60
N ALA A 117 14.56 19.69 11.03
CA ALA A 117 14.54 18.25 11.32
C ALA A 117 14.61 17.38 10.04
N HIS A 118 14.43 18.01 8.87
CA HIS A 118 14.46 17.36 7.56
C HIS A 118 15.71 17.76 6.77
N ALA A 119 16.78 18.15 7.46
CA ALA A 119 18.06 18.46 6.85
C ALA A 119 18.57 17.26 6.02
N GLY A 120 18.90 17.51 4.76
CA GLY A 120 19.36 16.47 3.82
C GLY A 120 18.25 15.77 3.04
N HIS A 121 16.97 16.06 3.31
CA HIS A 121 15.87 15.62 2.46
C HIS A 121 15.59 16.62 1.34
N GLU A 122 15.00 16.13 0.25
CA GLU A 122 14.46 17.00 -0.79
C GLU A 122 13.17 17.67 -0.31
N ILE A 123 13.16 19.01 -0.31
CA ILE A 123 12.06 19.82 0.21
C ILE A 123 11.58 20.77 -0.88
N VAL A 124 10.26 20.79 -1.10
CA VAL A 124 9.60 21.81 -1.92
C VAL A 124 9.27 23.01 -1.03
N TRP A 125 9.83 24.17 -1.37
CA TRP A 125 9.77 25.36 -0.52
C TRP A 125 8.64 26.32 -0.92
N ASN A 126 8.08 27.03 0.06
CA ASN A 126 7.11 28.12 -0.11
C ASN A 126 5.91 27.76 -1.01
N LEU A 127 5.26 26.65 -0.68
CA LEU A 127 4.08 26.16 -1.39
C LEU A 127 2.96 27.20 -1.37
N SER A 128 2.55 27.63 -2.56
CA SER A 128 1.40 28.52 -2.77
C SER A 128 0.10 27.71 -2.89
N ASP A 129 -1.05 28.37 -2.74
CA ASP A 129 -2.36 27.73 -2.95
C ASP A 129 -2.72 27.56 -4.44
N LYS A 130 -1.83 27.96 -5.36
CA LYS A 130 -2.04 27.87 -6.80
C LYS A 130 -1.48 26.56 -7.33
N PHE A 131 -2.37 25.73 -7.89
CA PHE A 131 -2.04 24.60 -8.76
C PHE A 131 -2.05 25.08 -10.21
#